data_AF-A0A6B3GH87-F1
#
_entry.id   AF-A0A6B3GH87-F1
#
_cell.length_a   1.000
_cell.length_b   1.000
_cell.length_c   1.000
_cell.angle_alpha   90.00
_cell.angle_beta   90.00
_cell.angle_gamma   90.00
#
_symmetry.space_group_name_H-M   'P 1'
#
loop_
_entity.id
_entity.type
_entity.pdbx_description
1 polymer ?
#
loop_
_entity_poly.entity_id
_entity_poly.type
_entity_poly.pdbx_seq_one_letter_code
_entity_poly.pdbx_strand_id
1 'polypeptide(L)'
;MAKPGYGKRSAPGQQPRTRDDFALLPTRERYVAGFVDHLPDGAAMSVKQLAKQLPLYGQQAISTALKALSVAGHLRRVRCAVGAGDDRWVFRTFWSRTA
;
A
#
# COMPACT_ATOMS: atom_id res chain seq x y z
N MET A 1 0.66 11.87 -9.66
CA MET A 1 1.06 12.02 -8.23
C MET A 1 -0.18 11.90 -7.35
N ALA A 2 -0.07 11.27 -6.18
CA ALA A 2 -1.17 11.27 -5.21
C ALA A 2 -1.41 12.69 -4.64
N LYS A 3 -2.62 12.96 -4.15
CA LYS A 3 -2.94 14.21 -3.47
C LYS A 3 -2.02 14.41 -2.24
N PRO A 4 -1.68 15.64 -1.83
CA PRO A 4 -0.88 15.89 -0.64
C PRO A 4 -1.45 15.15 0.59
N GLY A 5 -0.63 14.34 1.26
CA GLY A 5 -1.04 13.48 2.38
C GLY A 5 -1.46 12.07 1.99
N TYR A 6 -1.70 11.79 0.71
CA TYR A 6 -2.00 10.46 0.18
C TYR A 6 -0.81 9.90 -0.59
N GLY A 7 -0.69 8.58 -0.62
CA GLY A 7 0.29 7.88 -1.45
C GLY A 7 1.15 6.89 -0.66
N LYS A 8 1.87 6.04 -1.38
CA LYS A 8 2.77 5.04 -0.79
C LYS A 8 3.92 5.71 -0.06
N ARG A 9 4.16 5.31 1.18
CA ARG A 9 5.42 5.56 1.87
C ARG A 9 6.00 4.24 2.29
N SER A 10 7.07 3.83 1.64
CA SER A 10 7.83 2.67 2.04
C SER A 10 8.52 2.95 3.38
N ALA A 11 8.56 1.96 4.26
CA ALA A 11 9.31 2.10 5.51
C ALA A 11 10.81 2.34 5.22
N PRO A 12 11.49 3.25 5.94
CA PRO A 12 12.93 3.41 5.80
C PRO A 12 13.65 2.13 6.25
N GLY A 13 14.71 1.73 5.54
CA GLY A 13 15.52 0.55 5.90
C GLY A 13 14.94 -0.80 5.51
N GLN A 14 14.01 -0.85 4.54
CA GLN A 14 13.52 -2.13 3.99
C GLN A 14 14.69 -2.96 3.46
N GLN A 15 14.73 -4.24 3.83
CA GLN A 15 15.70 -5.20 3.31
C GLN A 15 15.62 -5.31 1.77
N PRO A 16 16.65 -5.82 1.08
CA PRO A 16 16.59 -6.12 -0.35
C PRO A 16 15.35 -6.95 -0.69
N ARG A 17 14.75 -6.74 -1.86
CA ARG A 17 13.57 -7.48 -2.30
C ARG A 17 13.92 -8.96 -2.37
N THR A 18 13.14 -9.81 -1.69
CA THR A 18 13.26 -11.26 -1.81
C THR A 18 12.05 -11.82 -2.52
N ARG A 19 12.20 -12.97 -3.20
CA ARG A 19 11.05 -13.67 -3.79
C ARG A 19 10.04 -14.12 -2.74
N ASP A 20 10.48 -14.25 -1.50
CA ASP A 20 9.71 -14.84 -0.41
C ASP A 20 8.93 -13.80 0.41
N ASP A 21 9.15 -12.50 0.18
CA ASP A 21 8.50 -11.38 0.90
C ASP A 21 6.96 -11.52 0.99
N PHE A 22 6.35 -12.19 0.00
CA PHE A 22 4.90 -12.39 -0.10
C PHE A 22 4.51 -13.86 -0.29
N ALA A 23 5.40 -14.80 0.00
CA ALA A 23 5.18 -16.23 -0.25
C ALA A 23 4.05 -16.85 0.60
N LEU A 24 3.72 -16.23 1.73
CA LEU A 24 2.64 -16.67 2.61
C LEU A 24 1.26 -16.11 2.21
N LEU A 25 1.23 -15.15 1.28
CA LEU A 25 -0.02 -14.56 0.80
C LEU A 25 -0.66 -15.42 -0.30
N PRO A 26 -2.01 -15.49 -0.35
CA PRO A 26 -2.71 -16.09 -1.48
C PRO A 26 -2.37 -15.37 -2.80
N THR A 27 -2.55 -16.06 -3.93
CA THR A 27 -2.08 -15.61 -5.25
C THR A 27 -2.50 -14.17 -5.60
N ARG A 28 -3.75 -13.80 -5.30
CA ARG A 28 -4.27 -12.45 -5.59
C ARG A 28 -3.55 -11.39 -4.76
N GLU A 29 -3.46 -11.60 -3.46
CA GLU A 29 -2.81 -10.69 -2.52
C GLU A 29 -1.32 -10.57 -2.83
N ARG A 30 -0.66 -11.67 -3.17
CA ARG A 30 0.74 -11.68 -3.63
C ARG A 30 0.94 -10.86 -4.90
N TYR A 31 0.05 -11.00 -5.88
CA TYR A 31 0.13 -10.23 -7.12
C TYR A 31 -0.05 -8.73 -6.87
N VAL A 32 -1.05 -8.36 -6.06
CA VAL A 32 -1.29 -6.96 -5.67
C VAL A 32 -0.11 -6.41 -4.85
N ALA A 33 0.43 -7.20 -3.92
CA ALA A 33 1.59 -6.82 -3.09
C ALA A 33 2.83 -6.57 -3.93
N GLY A 34 3.13 -7.47 -4.88
CA GLY A 34 4.24 -7.30 -5.80
C GLY A 34 4.11 -6.02 -6.62
N PHE A 35 2.92 -5.72 -7.12
CA PHE A 35 2.68 -4.46 -7.83
C PHE A 35 2.87 -3.24 -6.93
N VAL A 36 2.27 -3.25 -5.73
CA VAL A 36 2.40 -2.16 -4.75
C VAL A 36 3.87 -1.97 -4.35
N ASP A 37 4.65 -3.03 -4.21
CA ASP A 37 6.08 -2.95 -3.86
C ASP A 37 6.93 -2.25 -4.92
N HIS A 38 6.56 -2.36 -6.19
CA HIS A 38 7.23 -1.68 -7.30
C HIS A 38 6.78 -0.22 -7.50
N LEU A 39 5.68 0.21 -6.87
CA LEU A 39 5.25 1.60 -6.95
C LEU A 39 6.28 2.54 -6.30
N PRO A 40 6.56 3.71 -6.91
CA PRO A 40 7.40 4.72 -6.29
C PRO A 40 6.72 5.30 -5.05
N ASP A 41 7.52 5.81 -4.12
CA ASP A 41 6.98 6.58 -3.00
C ASP A 41 6.20 7.80 -3.52
N GLY A 42 5.06 8.08 -2.89
CA GLY A 42 4.09 9.08 -3.33
C GLY A 42 3.11 8.60 -4.41
N ALA A 43 3.20 7.35 -4.88
CA ALA A 43 2.23 6.79 -5.82
C ALA A 43 0.84 6.64 -5.19
N ALA A 44 -0.21 6.86 -5.97
CA ALA A 44 -1.59 6.79 -5.49
C ALA A 44 -2.04 5.33 -5.27
N MET A 45 -2.19 4.93 -4.01
CA MET A 45 -2.71 3.61 -3.61
C MET A 45 -4.22 3.61 -3.38
N SER A 46 -4.99 4.06 -4.38
CA SER A 46 -6.45 3.93 -4.35
C SER A 46 -6.90 2.68 -5.11
N VAL A 47 -7.98 2.05 -4.65
CA VAL A 47 -8.56 0.86 -5.29
C VAL A 47 -8.79 1.10 -6.79
N LYS A 48 -9.34 2.29 -7.14
CA LYS A 48 -9.62 2.66 -8.53
C LYS A 48 -8.35 2.77 -9.38
N GLN A 49 -7.26 3.33 -8.84
CA GLN A 49 -6.00 3.45 -9.58
C GLN A 49 -5.33 2.09 -9.76
N LEU A 50 -5.27 1.28 -8.70
CA LEU A 50 -4.70 -0.06 -8.75
C LEU A 50 -5.48 -0.98 -9.70
N ALA A 51 -6.82 -0.96 -9.66
CA ALA A 51 -7.65 -1.75 -10.57
C ALA A 51 -7.48 -1.33 -12.04
N LYS A 52 -7.11 -0.08 -12.33
CA LYS A 52 -6.79 0.36 -13.69
C LYS A 52 -5.47 -0.21 -14.19
N GLN A 53 -4.50 -0.43 -13.30
CA GLN A 53 -3.17 -0.95 -13.65
C GLN A 53 -3.08 -2.47 -13.53
N LEU A 54 -4.04 -3.12 -12.85
CA LEU A 54 -4.10 -4.56 -12.63
C LEU A 54 -5.32 -5.14 -13.38
N PRO A 55 -5.22 -5.38 -14.71
CA PRO A 55 -6.35 -5.81 -15.52
C PRO A 55 -6.91 -7.18 -15.11
N LEU A 56 -6.12 -7.99 -14.40
CA LEU A 56 -6.54 -9.31 -13.89
C LEU A 56 -7.60 -9.23 -12.78
N TYR A 57 -7.72 -8.09 -12.09
CA TYR A 57 -8.58 -7.97 -10.91
C TYR A 57 -9.43 -6.69 -10.94
N GLY A 58 -10.75 -6.86 -10.83
CA GLY A 58 -11.67 -5.74 -10.67
C GLY A 58 -11.52 -4.99 -9.35
N GLN A 59 -12.18 -3.84 -9.23
CA GLN A 59 -12.08 -2.98 -8.04
C GLN A 59 -12.37 -3.72 -6.72
N GLN A 60 -13.33 -4.65 -6.69
CA GLN A 60 -13.63 -5.40 -5.47
C GLN A 60 -12.50 -6.37 -5.07
N ALA A 61 -11.92 -7.05 -6.05
CA ALA A 61 -10.79 -7.95 -5.80
C ALA A 61 -9.59 -7.18 -5.26
N ILE A 62 -9.32 -5.99 -5.81
CA ILE A 62 -8.29 -5.09 -5.30
C ILE A 62 -8.61 -4.58 -3.89
N SER A 63 -9.85 -4.18 -3.61
CA SER A 63 -10.28 -3.73 -2.28
C SER A 63 -10.06 -4.82 -1.23
N THR A 64 -10.46 -6.05 -1.55
CA THR A 64 -10.27 -7.23 -0.70
C THR A 64 -8.79 -7.52 -0.46
N ALA A 65 -7.97 -7.47 -1.51
CA ALA A 65 -6.54 -7.69 -1.41
C ALA A 65 -5.85 -6.64 -0.51
N LEU A 66 -6.18 -5.35 -0.67
CA LEU A 66 -5.65 -4.30 0.20
C LEU A 66 -6.06 -4.49 1.67
N LYS A 67 -7.27 -4.99 1.93
CA LYS A 67 -7.72 -5.32 3.29
C LYS A 67 -6.91 -6.49 3.85
N ALA A 68 -6.71 -7.55 3.08
CA ALA A 68 -5.90 -8.69 3.49
C ALA A 68 -4.44 -8.30 3.75
N LEU A 69 -3.85 -7.44 2.92
CA LEU A 69 -2.50 -6.89 3.14
C LEU A 69 -2.42 -6.04 4.41
N SER A 70 -3.50 -5.36 4.77
CA SER A 70 -3.54 -4.60 6.02
C SER A 70 -3.66 -5.50 7.24
N VAL A 71 -4.48 -6.55 7.18
CA VAL A 71 -4.56 -7.59 8.23
C VAL A 71 -3.23 -8.33 8.38
N ALA A 72 -2.56 -8.61 7.27
CA ALA A 72 -1.25 -9.25 7.24
C ALA A 72 -0.11 -8.31 7.64
N GLY A 73 -0.34 -7.06 8.05
CA GLY A 73 0.70 -6.15 8.54
C GLY A 73 1.47 -5.36 7.47
N HIS A 74 1.37 -5.73 6.19
CA HIS A 74 2.08 -5.06 5.09
C HIS A 74 1.59 -3.65 4.79
N LEU A 75 0.31 -3.36 5.08
CA LEU A 75 -0.31 -2.08 4.78
C LEU A 75 -0.90 -1.43 6.05
N ARG A 76 -0.40 -0.27 6.43
CA ARG A 76 -0.93 0.49 7.57
C ARG A 76 -1.43 1.85 7.14
N ARG A 77 -2.70 2.16 7.39
CA ARG A 77 -3.27 3.49 7.21
C ARG A 77 -3.40 4.17 8.56
N VAL A 78 -2.61 5.22 8.77
CA VAL A 78 -2.60 5.98 10.03
C VAL A 78 -3.01 7.42 9.75
N ARG A 79 -3.89 7.94 10.60
CA ARG A 79 -4.24 9.36 10.61
C ARG A 79 -3.15 10.11 11.37
N CYS A 80 -2.37 10.94 10.67
CA CYS A 80 -1.33 11.77 11.28
C CYS A 80 -1.70 13.25 11.15
N ALA A 81 -1.45 14.02 12.19
CA ALA A 81 -1.53 15.48 12.14
C ALA A 81 -0.45 16.05 11.20
N VAL A 82 -0.78 17.13 10.48
CA VAL A 82 0.16 17.85 9.62
C VAL A 82 0.83 18.95 10.44
N GLY A 83 1.83 18.59 11.24
CA GLY A 83 2.65 19.55 11.99
C GLY A 83 2.14 19.88 13.40
N ALA A 84 3.00 20.53 14.19
CA ALA A 84 2.69 20.98 15.54
C ALA A 84 1.85 22.28 15.46
N GLY A 85 0.52 22.15 15.43
CA GLY A 85 -0.41 23.29 15.53
C GLY A 85 -1.40 23.46 14.38
N ASP A 86 -1.44 22.56 13.39
CA ASP A 86 -2.46 22.58 12.34
C ASP A 86 -3.47 21.44 12.60
N ASP A 87 -4.76 21.77 12.73
CA ASP A 87 -5.85 20.79 12.97
C ASP A 87 -6.14 19.88 11.76
N ARG A 88 -5.30 19.95 10.73
CA ARG A 88 -5.42 19.13 9.53
C ARG A 88 -4.84 17.74 9.77
N TRP A 89 -5.74 16.77 9.67
CA TRP A 89 -5.39 15.37 9.69
C TRP A 89 -5.28 14.81 8.28
N VAL A 90 -4.21 14.07 8.01
CA VAL A 90 -4.04 13.34 6.75
C VAL A 90 -3.93 11.84 7.00
N PHE A 91 -4.56 11.06 6.12
CA PHE A 91 -4.43 9.61 6.11
C PHE A 91 -3.14 9.21 5.39
N ARG A 92 -2.11 8.86 6.15
CA ARG A 92 -0.85 8.34 5.61
C ARG A 92 -0.96 6.84 5.42
N THR A 93 -0.56 6.36 4.25
CA THR A 93 -0.49 4.92 3.97
C THR A 93 0.98 4.48 3.98
N PHE A 94 1.32 3.66 4.95
CA PHE A 94 2.64 3.05 5.10
C PHE A 94 2.63 1.65 4.49
N TRP A 95 3.67 1.36 3.73
CA TRP A 95 3.92 0.06 3.12
C TRP A 95 5.16 -0.57 3.72
N SER A 96 5.06 -1.85 4.06
CA SER A 96 6.19 -2.65 4.50
C SER A 96 6.18 -4.02 3.85
N ARG A 97 7.33 -4.45 3.31
CA ARG A 97 7.59 -5.84 2.90
C ARG A 97 7.64 -6.81 4.08
N THR A 98 8.08 -6.35 5.24
CA THR A 98 8.08 -7.12 6.48
C THR A 98 6.84 -6.77 7.29
N ALA A 99 5.96 -7.75 7.48
CA ALA A 99 4.78 -7.67 8.33
C ALA A 99 5.14 -7.65 9.81
#